data_AF-A0A7W1UAK5-F1
#
_entry.id   AF-A0A7W1UAK5-F1
#
_cell.length_a   1.000
_cell.length_b   1.000
_cell.length_c   1.000
_cell.angle_alpha   90.00
_cell.angle_beta   90.00
_cell.angle_gamma   90.00
#
_symmetry.space_group_name_H-M   'P 1'
#
loop_
_entity.id
_entity.type
_entity.pdbx_description
1 polymer ?
#
loop_
_entity_poly.entity_id
_entity_poly.type
_entity_poly.pdbx_seq_one_letter_code
_entity_poly.pdbx_strand_id
1 'polypeptide(L)' 'MLGFEPAAQCFFLSRPPHFLWGEGARLAAVIPSPLRHQLTENTSYVEKKTNLILRRISIR' A
#
# COMPACT_ATOMS: atom_id res chain seq x y z
N MET A 1 -4.93 -3.73 20.67
CA MET A 1 -4.99 -4.44 19.38
C MET A 1 -4.75 -3.43 18.26
N LEU A 2 -3.53 -3.38 17.73
CA LEU A 2 -3.16 -2.52 16.59
C LEU A 2 -3.55 -3.25 15.31
N GLY A 3 -4.84 -3.17 14.97
CA GLY A 3 -5.41 -3.85 13.82
C GLY A 3 -5.02 -3.15 12.53
N PHE A 4 -4.54 -3.93 11.56
CA PHE A 4 -4.37 -3.56 10.16
C PHE A 4 -5.74 -3.37 9.45
N GLU A 5 -6.81 -3.92 10.03
CA GLU A 5 -8.16 -3.94 9.46
C GLU A 5 -8.87 -2.58 9.32
N PRO A 6 -8.87 -1.65 10.30
CA PRO A 6 -9.64 -0.40 10.15
C PRO A 6 -9.05 0.52 9.08
N ALA A 7 -7.74 0.48 8.86
CA ALA A 7 -7.09 1.30 7.82
C ALA A 7 -7.42 0.79 6.40
N ALA A 8 -7.52 -0.53 6.22
CA ALA A 8 -7.93 -1.12 4.95
C ALA A 8 -9.41 -0.84 4.66
N GLN A 9 -10.26 -0.86 5.69
CA GLN A 9 -11.71 -0.72 5.53
C GLN A 9 -12.16 0.73 5.23
N CYS A 10 -11.46 1.75 5.71
CA CYS A 10 -11.72 3.14 5.32
C CYS A 10 -11.36 3.46 3.86
N PHE A 11 -10.44 2.70 3.25
CA PHE A 11 -9.95 2.97 1.89
C PHE A 11 -10.51 2.03 0.82
N PHE A 12 -10.81 0.77 1.16
CA PHE A 12 -11.15 -0.28 0.20
C PHE A 12 -12.59 -0.80 0.35
N LEU A 13 -13.55 0.10 0.49
CA LEU A 13 -14.96 -0.26 0.30
C LEU A 13 -15.22 -0.49 -1.20
N SER A 14 -15.10 -1.75 -1.60
CA SER A 14 -15.66 -2.39 -2.80
C SER A 14 -14.85 -2.26 -4.10
N ARG A 15 -14.12 -3.32 -4.52
CA ARG A 15 -13.98 -3.87 -5.92
C ARG A 15 -12.81 -4.89 -6.09
N PRO A 16 -12.75 -5.67 -7.20
CA PRO A 16 -12.41 -7.11 -7.25
C PRO A 16 -10.90 -7.45 -7.16
N PRO A 17 -10.52 -8.72 -6.93
CA PRO A 17 -9.16 -9.16 -6.56
C PRO A 17 -8.04 -8.89 -7.57
N HIS A 18 -8.34 -8.43 -8.79
CA HIS A 18 -7.33 -8.03 -9.76
C HIS A 18 -6.74 -6.63 -9.51
N PHE A 19 -7.38 -5.82 -8.66
CA PHE A 19 -7.01 -4.42 -8.43
C PHE A 19 -6.00 -4.22 -7.28
N LEU A 20 -5.83 -5.22 -6.40
CA LEU A 20 -5.28 -4.96 -5.06
C LEU A 20 -3.75 -5.00 -4.89
N TRP A 21 -2.98 -5.58 -5.81
CA TRP A 21 -1.55 -5.77 -5.54
C TRP A 21 -0.75 -4.46 -5.59
N GLY A 22 -1.00 -3.63 -6.60
CA GLY A 22 -0.32 -2.35 -6.77
C GLY A 22 -0.69 -1.34 -5.68
N GLU A 23 -1.99 -1.16 -5.44
CA GLU A 23 -2.48 -0.24 -4.41
C GLU A 23 -2.20 -0.75 -3.00
N GLY A 24 -2.27 -2.06 -2.77
CA GLY A 24 -1.88 -2.67 -1.50
C GLY A 24 -0.39 -2.53 -1.22
N ALA A 25 0.46 -2.71 -2.23
CA ALA A 25 1.89 -2.45 -2.10
C ALA A 25 2.20 -0.97 -1.85
N ARG A 26 1.43 -0.07 -2.46
CA ARG A 26 1.56 1.38 -2.27
C ARG A 26 1.09 1.82 -0.88
N LEU A 27 -0.02 1.26 -0.39
CA LEU A 27 -0.47 1.44 0.99
C LEU A 27 0.60 0.95 1.98
N ALA A 28 1.13 -0.26 1.76
CA ALA A 28 2.21 -0.82 2.58
C ALA A 28 3.51 0.01 2.52
N ALA A 29 3.76 0.73 1.43
CA ALA A 29 4.87 1.66 1.33
C ALA A 29 4.69 2.91 2.22
N VAL A 30 3.45 3.38 2.37
CA VAL A 30 3.09 4.60 3.11
C VAL A 30 2.90 4.37 4.61
N ILE A 31 2.34 3.22 5.04
CA ILE A 31 2.06 2.87 6.45
C ILE A 31 3.22 3.19 7.42
N PRO A 32 4.50 2.99 7.07
CA PRO A 32 5.61 3.27 8.00
C PRO A 32 5.87 4.77 8.24
N SER A 33 5.41 5.66 7.35
CA SER A 33 5.66 7.10 7.44
C SER A 33 4.48 7.93 6.88
N PRO A 34 3.26 7.78 7.41
CA PRO A 34 2.04 8.34 6.82
C PRO A 34 1.96 9.87 6.93
N LEU A 35 2.74 10.47 7.85
CA LEU A 35 2.87 11.92 7.99
C LEU A 35 3.85 12.55 6.99
N ARG A 36 4.71 11.73 6.36
CA ARG A 36 5.75 12.19 5.42
C ARG A 36 5.44 11.85 3.97
N HIS A 37 4.59 10.86 3.75
CA HIS A 37 4.21 10.39 2.42
C HIS A 37 2.72 10.11 2.41
N GLN A 38 2.00 10.68 1.44
CA GLN A 38 0.59 10.36 1.24
C GLN A 38 0.43 9.32 0.13
N LEU A 39 -0.66 8.56 0.17
CA LEU A 39 -1.00 7.60 -0.90
C LEU A 39 -1.16 8.28 -2.25
N THR A 40 -1.65 9.51 -2.26
CA THR A 40 -1.86 10.33 -3.47
C THR A 40 -0.56 10.90 -4.04
N GLU A 41 0.51 10.94 -3.25
CA GLU A 41 1.79 11.50 -3.70
C GLU A 41 2.63 10.45 -4.44
N ASN A 42 3.01 10.76 -5.68
CA ASN A 42 4.02 10.00 -6.43
C ASN A 42 5.43 10.51 -6.05
N THR A 43 5.85 10.27 -4.82
CA THR A 43 7.24 10.51 -4.44
C THR A 43 8.12 9.33 -4.84
N SER A 44 9.40 9.60 -5.13
CA SER A 44 10.37 8.57 -5.48
C SER A 44 10.53 7.51 -4.38
N TYR A 45 10.27 7.86 -3.11
CA TYR A 45 10.25 6.93 -1.99
C TYR A 45 9.08 5.93 -2.10
N VAL A 46 7.86 6.45 -2.32
CA VAL A 46 6.65 5.63 -2.43
C VAL A 46 6.78 4.67 -3.62
N GLU A 47 7.26 5.15 -4.77
CA GLU A 47 7.46 4.30 -5.95
C GLU A 47 8.50 3.20 -5.74
N LYS A 48 9.69 3.54 -5.23
CA LYS A 48 10.75 2.55 -4.97
C LYS A 48 10.29 1.47 -4.00
N LYS A 49 9.57 1.87 -2.95
CA LYS A 49 9.11 0.96 -1.90
C LYS A 49 7.92 0.13 -2.35
N THR A 50 7.00 0.69 -3.14
CA THR A 50 5.92 -0.06 -3.81
C THR A 50 6.49 -1.16 -4.70
N ASN A 51 7.46 -0.83 -5.55
CA ASN A 51 8.12 -1.81 -6.42
C ASN A 51 8.86 -2.90 -5.63
N LEU A 52 9.51 -2.55 -4.51
CA LEU A 52 10.17 -3.51 -3.63
C LEU A 52 9.16 -4.48 -3.01
N ILE A 53 8.01 -4.00 -2.56
CA ILE A 53 6.95 -4.82 -1.97
C ILE A 53 6.32 -5.72 -3.04
N LEU A 54 6.03 -5.19 -4.23
CA LEU A 54 5.53 -5.98 -5.37
C LEU A 54 6.52 -7.11 -5.74
N ARG A 55 7.81 -6.79 -5.80
CA ARG A 55 8.85 -7.79 -6.11
C ARG A 55 8.91 -8.90 -5.04
N ARG A 56 8.74 -8.57 -3.77
CA ARG A 56 8.69 -9.57 -2.68
C ARG A 56 7.45 -10.46 -2.74
N ILE A 57 6.32 -9.89 -3.15
CA ILE A 57 5.08 -10.64 -3.34
C ILE A 57 5.21 -11.60 -4.55
N SER A 58 5.85 -11.14 -5.63
CA SER A 58 6.04 -11.93 -6.86
C SER A 58 7.06 -13.06 -6.75
N ILE A 59 7.94 -13.05 -5.75
CA ILE A 59 8.95 -14.10 -5.51
C ILE A 59 8.33 -15.31 -4.75
N ARG A 60 7.05 -15.25 -4.40
CA ARG A 60 6.32 -16.26 -3.65
C ARG A 60 5.46 -17.13 -4.55
#